data_AF-A0A947BS04-F1
#
_entry.id   AF-A0A947BS04-F1
#
_cell.length_a   1.000
_cell.length_b   1.000
_cell.length_c   1.000
_cell.angle_alpha   90.00
_cell.angle_beta   90.00
_cell.angle_gamma   90.00
#
_symmetry.space_group_name_H-M   'P 1'
#
loop_
_entity.id
_entity.type
_entity.pdbx_description
1 polymer ?
#
loop_
_entity_poly.entity_id
_entity_poly.type
_entity_poly.pdbx_seq_one_letter_code
_entity_poly.pdbx_strand_id
1 'polypeptide(L)' 'SSHVSTSAGGECSATAIRALIKKLVSAEKPSKPLSDNKISQILVDQGIEVARRTVAKYRESMGIPPSNERKRLL' A
#
# COMPACT_ATOMS: atom_id res chain seq x y z
N SER A 1 -26.10 13.61 -9.69
CA SER A 1 -26.12 12.19 -10.03
C SER A 1 -24.70 11.67 -10.08
N SER A 2 -24.42 10.69 -9.23
CA SER A 2 -23.20 9.91 -9.14
C SER A 2 -22.85 9.28 -10.49
N HIS A 3 -21.69 9.61 -11.05
CA HIS A 3 -21.05 8.75 -12.05
C HIS A 3 -19.69 8.30 -11.52
N VAL A 4 -19.59 6.98 -11.44
CA VAL A 4 -18.55 6.20 -10.80
C VAL A 4 -17.28 6.27 -11.66
N SER A 5 -16.19 6.59 -10.95
CA SER A 5 -14.80 6.24 -11.19
C SER A 5 -14.40 5.80 -12.60
N THR A 6 -13.68 6.73 -13.22
CA THR A 6 -12.82 6.68 -14.39
C THR A 6 -12.20 5.32 -14.70
N SER A 7 -12.50 4.85 -15.91
CA SER A 7 -11.58 4.30 -16.92
C SER A 7 -10.27 3.71 -16.38
N ALA A 8 -10.27 2.39 -16.19
CA ALA A 8 -9.10 1.57 -15.91
C ALA A 8 -8.25 1.35 -17.18
N GLY A 9 -7.70 2.42 -17.77
CA GLY A 9 -6.73 2.36 -18.85
C GLY A 9 -5.97 3.69 -18.94
N GLY A 10 -4.65 3.76 -18.84
CA GLY A 10 -3.70 2.82 -19.42
C GLY A 10 -2.36 2.68 -18.69
N GLU A 11 -2.22 3.14 -17.46
CA GLU A 11 -1.03 2.86 -16.65
C GLU A 11 -1.48 2.74 -15.21
N CYS A 12 -1.11 1.67 -14.50
CA CYS A 12 -1.43 1.47 -13.09
C CYS A 12 -1.01 2.72 -12.30
N SER A 13 -1.96 3.64 -12.09
CA SER A 13 -1.61 5.00 -11.72
C SER A 13 -0.98 4.99 -10.34
N ALA A 14 0.07 5.80 -10.11
CA ALA A 14 0.71 5.93 -8.80
C ALA A 14 -0.29 6.22 -7.67
N THR A 15 -1.44 6.81 -7.99
CA THR A 15 -2.58 7.03 -7.09
C THR A 15 -3.29 5.72 -6.71
N ALA A 16 -3.51 4.81 -7.66
CA ALA A 16 -4.11 3.49 -7.41
C ALA A 16 -3.20 2.63 -6.52
N ILE A 17 -1.88 2.63 -6.80
CA ILE A 17 -0.89 1.93 -5.96
C ILE A 17 -0.92 2.48 -4.53
N ARG A 18 -0.90 3.81 -4.37
CA ARG A 18 -1.01 4.45 -3.04
C ARG A 18 -2.30 4.07 -2.32
N ALA A 19 -3.44 4.06 -3.03
CA ALA A 19 -4.73 3.66 -2.47
C ALA A 19 -4.74 2.19 -2.03
N LEU A 20 -4.16 1.29 -2.83
CA LEU A 20 -4.01 -0.13 -2.49
C LEU A 20 -3.10 -0.34 -1.28
N ILE A 21 -1.93 0.30 -1.26
CA ILE A 21 -1.02 0.26 -0.10
C ILE A 21 -1.76 0.74 1.15
N LYS A 22 -2.49 1.85 1.07
CA LYS A 22 -3.28 2.38 2.19
C LYS A 22 -4.37 1.40 2.63
N LYS A 23 -5.06 0.74 1.70
CA LYS A 23 -6.08 -0.27 2.00
C LYS A 23 -5.49 -1.51 2.66
N LEU A 24 -4.36 -2.00 2.16
CA LEU A 24 -3.62 -3.13 2.75
C LEU A 24 -3.12 -2.80 4.15
N VAL A 25 -2.55 -1.62 4.33
CA VAL A 25 -2.13 -1.09 5.63
C VAL A 25 -3.33 -0.90 6.57
N SER A 26 -4.46 -0.41 6.09
CA SER A 26 -5.65 -0.21 6.93
C SER A 26 -6.33 -1.52 7.31
N ALA A 27 -6.19 -2.56 6.48
CA ALA A 27 -6.68 -3.91 6.75
C ALA A 27 -5.67 -4.76 7.55
N GLU A 28 -4.47 -4.26 7.81
CA GLU A 28 -3.45 -4.97 8.56
C GLU A 28 -3.79 -5.07 10.04
N LYS A 29 -3.38 -6.16 10.69
CA LYS A 29 -3.54 -6.31 12.14
C LYS A 29 -2.49 -5.45 12.85
N PRO A 30 -2.86 -4.56 13.78
CA PRO A 30 -1.90 -3.74 14.53
C PRO A 30 -0.95 -4.58 15.39
N SER A 31 -1.33 -5.82 15.73
CA SER A 31 -0.48 -6.78 16.45
C SER A 31 0.63 -7.39 15.56
N LYS A 32 0.47 -7.37 14.24
CA LYS A 32 1.46 -7.91 13.29
C LYS A 32 1.50 -7.01 12.04
N PRO A 33 2.14 -5.83 12.14
CA PRO A 33 2.19 -4.89 11.02
C PRO A 33 2.90 -5.55 9.84
N LEU A 34 2.37 -5.35 8.63
CA LEU A 34 2.93 -5.91 7.41
C LEU A 34 4.24 -5.19 7.10
N SER A 35 5.31 -5.95 6.88
CA SER A 35 6.55 -5.39 6.36
C SER A 35 6.37 -4.93 4.92
N ASP A 36 7.18 -3.99 4.47
CA ASP A 36 7.15 -3.46 3.11
C ASP A 36 7.30 -4.56 2.05
N ASN A 37 8.08 -5.63 2.36
CA ASN A 37 8.17 -6.84 1.53
C ASN A 37 6.83 -7.57 1.41
N LYS A 38 6.05 -7.67 2.49
CA LYS A 38 4.75 -8.36 2.45
C LYS A 38 3.76 -7.57 1.61
N ILE A 39 3.77 -6.25 1.72
CA ILE A 39 2.95 -5.35 0.90
C ILE A 39 3.35 -5.46 -0.58
N SER A 40 4.65 -5.46 -0.88
CA SER A 40 5.12 -5.61 -2.27
C SER A 40 4.71 -6.95 -2.86
N GLN A 41 4.82 -8.05 -2.10
CA GLN A 41 4.39 -9.38 -2.54
C GLN A 41 2.90 -9.43 -2.86
N ILE A 42 2.04 -8.84 -2.02
CA ILE A 42 0.59 -8.79 -2.29
C ILE A 42 0.28 -7.97 -3.55
N LEU A 43 1.02 -6.89 -3.77
CA LEU A 43 0.84 -6.08 -4.98
C LEU A 43 1.31 -6.84 -6.23
N VAL A 44 2.46 -7.53 -6.15
CA VAL A 44 2.97 -8.39 -7.23
C VAL A 44 1.98 -9.51 -7.56
N ASP A 45 1.36 -10.13 -6.54
CA ASP A 45 0.32 -11.15 -6.71
C ASP A 45 -0.93 -10.62 -7.44
N GLN A 46 -1.23 -9.32 -7.29
CA GLN A 46 -2.28 -8.62 -8.03
C GLN A 46 -1.85 -8.17 -9.44
N GLY A 47 -0.65 -8.56 -9.90
CA GLY A 47 -0.08 -8.14 -11.18
C GLY A 47 0.55 -6.74 -11.15
N ILE A 48 0.75 -6.16 -9.97
CA ILE A 48 1.37 -4.84 -9.78
C ILE A 48 2.80 -5.05 -9.30
N GLU A 49 3.76 -4.99 -10.23
CA GLU A 49 5.16 -5.14 -9.89
C GLU A 49 5.70 -3.86 -9.24
N VAL A 50 5.77 -3.85 -7.90
CA VAL A 50 6.33 -2.74 -7.13
C VAL A 50 7.46 -3.22 -6.25
N ALA A 51 8.61 -2.56 -6.39
CA ALA A 51 9.75 -2.80 -5.53
C ALA A 51 9.48 -2.32 -4.09
N ARG A 52 10.13 -2.98 -3.12
CA ARG A 52 10.14 -2.58 -1.71
C ARG A 52 10.47 -1.09 -1.52
N ARG A 53 11.44 -0.56 -2.29
CA ARG A 53 11.83 0.87 -2.26
C ARG A 53 10.69 1.80 -2.66
N THR A 54 9.89 1.41 -3.64
CA THR A 54 8.72 2.17 -4.10
C THR A 54 7.63 2.21 -3.03
N VAL A 55 7.39 1.07 -2.36
CA VAL A 55 6.46 0.99 -1.22
C VAL A 55 6.91 1.88 -0.07
N ALA A 56 8.21 1.88 0.27
CA ALA A 56 8.77 2.75 1.30
C ALA A 56 8.56 4.23 0.94
N LYS A 57 8.92 4.64 -0.28
CA LYS A 57 8.72 6.01 -0.77
C LYS A 57 7.26 6.45 -0.69
N TYR A 58 6.32 5.57 -1.06
CA TYR A 58 4.88 5.86 -0.96
C TYR A 58 4.36 5.89 0.47
N ARG A 59 4.88 5.07 1.39
CA ARG A 59 4.56 5.15 2.81
C ARG A 59 5.00 6.49 3.41
N GLU A 60 6.23 6.90 3.13
CA GLU A 60 6.76 8.20 3.56
C GLU A 60 5.93 9.36 2.99
N SER A 61 5.61 9.31 1.70
CA SER A 61 4.78 10.31 1.04
C SER A 61 3.35 10.39 1.60
N MET A 62 2.86 9.32 2.24
CA MET A 62 1.55 9.28 2.90
C MET A 62 1.62 9.54 4.41
N GLY A 63 2.80 9.82 4.97
CA GLY A 63 2.98 9.99 6.41
C GLY A 63 2.65 8.74 7.22
N ILE A 64 2.75 7.56 6.59
CA ILE A 64 2.47 6.29 7.26
C ILE A 64 3.75 5.83 7.95
N PRO A 65 3.81 5.86 9.31
CA PRO A 65 5.01 5.47 10.03
C PRO A 65 5.36 4.01 9.75
N PRO A 66 6.65 3.64 9.72
CA PRO A 66 7.12 2.30 9.37
C PRO A 66 6.60 1.24 10.35
N SER A 67 6.57 -0.01 9.90
CA SER A 67 6.01 -1.14 10.69
C SER A 67 6.70 -1.35 12.04
N ASN A 68 7.93 -0.81 12.22
CA ASN A 68 8.62 -0.77 13.51
C ASN A 68 7.92 0.10 14.55
N GLU A 69 7.28 1.20 14.15
CA GLU A 69 6.59 2.12 15.07
C GLU A 69 5.16 1.63 15.36
N ARG A 70 4.57 0.87 14.44
CA ARG A 70 3.26 0.21 14.64
C ARG A 70 3.32 -1.03 15.51
N LYS A 71 4.49 -1.63 15.68
CA LYS A 71 4.69 -2.72 16.63
C LYS A 71 4.63 -2.11 18.03
N ARG A 72 3.41 -1.92 18.53
CA ARG A 72 3.16 -1.62 19.93
C ARG A 72 3.80 -2.76 20.72
N LEU A 73 4.92 -2.47 21.36
CA LEU A 73 5.52 -3.31 22.39
C LEU A 73 4.49 -3.40 23.52
N LEU A 74 3.61 -4.41 23.43
CA LEU A 74 2.89 -4.98 24.57
C LEU A 74 3.66 -6.23 24.98
#